data_AF-A0A8I2G480-F1
#
_entry.id   AF-A0A8I2G480-F1
#
_cell.length_a   1.000
_cell.length_b   1.000
_cell.length_c   1.000
_cell.angle_alpha   90.00
_cell.angle_beta   90.00
_cell.angle_gamma   90.00
#
_symmetry.space_group_name_H-M   'P 1'
#
loop_
_entity.id
_entity.type
_entity.pdbx_description
1 polymer ?
#
loop_
_entity_poly.entity_id
_entity_poly.type
_entity_poly.pdbx_seq_one_letter_code
_entity_poly.pdbx_strand_id
1 'polypeptide(L)' 'PRADITKLFPDCANSKGAAAYFDFDTTAYKNGVHTIEWSVKDDAGNTTGIGSRYFTIRNP' A
#
# COMPACT_ATOMS: atom_id res chain seq x y z
N PRO A 1 -2.37 -15.63 3.58
CA PRO A 1 -1.85 -15.15 4.89
C PRO A 1 -0.31 -15.14 4.91
N ARG A 2 0.32 -14.08 5.44
CA ARG A 2 1.79 -13.92 5.57
C ARG A 2 2.29 -14.48 6.92
N ALA A 3 2.41 -15.80 7.03
CA ALA A 3 2.77 -16.46 8.30
C ALA A 3 4.16 -16.09 8.84
N ASP A 4 5.09 -15.74 7.94
CA ASP A 4 6.41 -15.23 8.28
C ASP A 4 6.35 -13.86 8.99
N ILE A 5 5.43 -12.98 8.58
CA ILE A 5 5.24 -11.66 9.21
C ILE A 5 4.67 -11.82 10.63
N THR A 6 3.68 -12.70 10.81
CA THR A 6 3.18 -13.05 12.15
C THR A 6 4.29 -13.59 13.06
N LYS A 7 5.21 -14.39 12.52
CA LYS A 7 6.34 -14.95 13.29
C LYS A 7 7.38 -13.89 13.67
N LEU A 8 7.68 -12.97 12.76
CA LEU A 8 8.68 -11.93 12.97
C LEU A 8 8.16 -10.77 13.85
N PHE A 9 6.86 -10.49 13.78
CA PHE A 9 6.22 -9.35 14.47
C PHE A 9 4.98 -9.80 15.27
N PRO A 10 5.13 -10.71 16.25
CA PRO A 10 3.99 -11.30 16.96
C PRO A 10 3.17 -10.27 17.76
N ASP A 11 3.78 -9.18 18.20
CA ASP A 11 3.15 -8.17 19.05
C ASP A 11 2.50 -7.02 18.26
N CYS A 12 2.68 -6.97 16.93
CA CYS A 12 2.02 -5.97 16.11
C CYS A 12 0.56 -6.36 15.83
N ALA A 13 -0.38 -5.44 16.11
CA ALA A 13 -1.82 -5.70 16.05
C ALA A 13 -2.31 -6.34 14.74
N ASN A 14 -1.75 -5.91 13.61
CA ASN A 14 -2.16 -6.35 12.27
C ASN A 14 -1.26 -7.45 11.67
N SER A 15 -0.35 -8.05 12.45
CA SER A 15 0.64 -9.01 11.92
C SER A 15 0.00 -10.23 11.24
N LYS A 16 -1.15 -10.69 11.75
CA LYS A 16 -1.92 -11.83 11.19
C LYS A 16 -2.54 -11.54 9.81
N GLY A 17 -2.80 -10.27 9.52
CA GLY A 17 -3.44 -9.79 8.29
C GLY A 17 -2.55 -8.83 7.50
N ALA A 18 -1.25 -8.80 7.75
CA ALA A 18 -0.32 -7.84 7.20
C ALA A 18 -0.22 -7.97 5.67
N ALA A 19 -1.01 -7.16 4.98
CA ALA A 19 -0.99 -6.93 3.55
C ALA A 19 -1.90 -5.73 3.27
N ALA A 20 -1.63 -5.04 2.18
CA ALA A 20 -2.58 -4.09 1.62
C ALA A 20 -2.49 -4.16 0.10
N TYR A 21 -3.63 -4.01 -0.55
CA TYR A 21 -3.76 -3.95 -2.00
C TYR A 21 -4.85 -2.95 -2.34
N PHE A 22 -4.80 -2.43 -3.56
CA PHE A 22 -5.77 -1.48 -4.06
C PHE A 22 -6.04 -1.81 -5.53
N ASP A 23 -7.30 -2.11 -5.85
CA ASP A 23 -7.74 -2.28 -7.23
C ASP A 23 -7.84 -0.91 -7.88
N PHE A 24 -7.04 -0.71 -8.93
CA PHE A 24 -6.88 0.58 -9.57
C PHE A 24 -7.37 0.51 -11.02
N ASP A 25 -8.48 1.19 -11.31
CA ASP A 25 -8.98 1.35 -12.67
C ASP A 25 -8.21 2.48 -13.38
N THR A 26 -7.32 2.10 -14.29
CA THR A 26 -6.52 3.07 -15.05
C THR A 26 -7.35 3.87 -16.05
N THR A 27 -8.53 3.39 -16.45
CA THR A 27 -9.37 4.02 -17.49
C THR A 27 -10.06 5.30 -16.98
N ALA A 28 -10.15 5.49 -15.67
CA ALA A 28 -10.64 6.72 -15.04
C ALA A 28 -9.63 7.89 -15.11
N TYR A 29 -8.40 7.67 -15.58
CA TYR A 29 -7.32 8.65 -15.58
C TYR A 29 -6.72 8.86 -16.98
N LYS A 30 -6.14 10.04 -17.21
CA LYS A 30 -5.47 10.36 -18.48
C LYS A 30 -4.21 9.51 -18.68
N ASN A 31 -3.92 9.17 -19.94
CA ASN A 31 -2.62 8.62 -20.33
C ASN A 31 -1.49 9.59 -19.95
N GLY A 32 -0.40 9.06 -19.39
CA GLY A 32 0.71 9.88 -18.89
C GLY A 32 1.37 9.29 -17.64
N VAL A 33 2.35 10.02 -17.09
CA VAL A 33 3.05 9.65 -15.86
C VAL A 33 2.19 10.04 -14.65
N HIS A 34 2.06 9.11 -13.71
CA HIS A 34 1.39 9.27 -12.43
C HIS A 34 2.29 8.80 -11.29
N THR A 35 1.95 9.21 -10.06
CA THR A 35 2.58 8.72 -8.83
C THR A 35 1.55 7.98 -8.01
N ILE A 36 1.96 6.87 -7.40
CA ILE A 36 1.23 6.23 -6.31
C ILE A 36 2.11 6.26 -5.06
N GLU A 37 1.48 6.48 -3.91
CA GLU A 37 2.13 6.47 -2.60
C GLU A 37 1.27 5.73 -1.57
N TRP A 38 1.92 5.18 -0.55
CA TRP A 38 1.27 4.54 0.58
C TRP A 38 1.73 5.21 1.87
N SER A 39 0.76 5.52 2.74
CA SER A 39 1.01 5.90 4.12
C SER A 39 0.26 4.94 5.05
N VAL A 40 0.79 4.79 6.27
CA VAL A 40 0.17 4.01 7.34
C VAL A 40 -0.01 4.91 8.54
N LYS A 41 -1.11 4.69 9.26
CA LYS A 41 -1.42 5.36 10.51
C LYS A 41 -1.56 4.32 11.62
N ASP A 42 -0.90 4.54 12.76
CA ASP A 42 -1.02 3.68 13.93
C ASP A 42 -2.17 4.10 14.87
N ASP A 43 -2.44 3.29 15.89
CA ASP A 43 -3.51 3.53 16.86
C ASP A 43 -3.22 4.75 17.78
N ALA A 44 -1.96 5.17 17.88
CA ALA A 44 -1.55 6.39 18.58
C ALA A 44 -1.74 7.65 17.72
N GLY A 45 -2.10 7.49 16.45
CA GLY A 45 -2.38 8.56 15.51
C GLY A 45 -1.18 9.00 14.67
N ASN A 46 -0.01 8.39 14.82
CA ASN A 46 1.17 8.71 14.03
C ASN A 46 0.98 8.24 12.59
N THR A 47 1.42 9.03 11.62
CA THR A 47 1.33 8.69 10.19
C THR A 47 2.70 8.72 9.54
N THR A 48 3.02 7.73 8.70
CA THR A 48 4.30 7.66 7.98
C THR A 48 4.10 7.11 6.57
N GLY A 49 4.79 7.70 5.59
CA GLY A 49 4.87 7.19 4.23
C GLY A 49 5.79 5.96 4.14
N ILE A 50 5.32 4.87 3.54
CA ILE A 50 6.05 3.60 3.44
C ILE A 50 6.55 3.31 2.01
N GLY A 51 6.25 4.18 1.06
CA GLY A 51 6.82 4.14 -0.28
C GLY A 51 6.01 4.90 -1.31
N SER A 52 6.68 5.26 -2.41
CA SER A 52 6.06 5.84 -3.59
C SER A 52 6.71 5.30 -4.87
N ARG A 53 5.97 5.29 -5.97
CA ARG A 53 6.46 4.89 -7.29
C ARG A 53 5.83 5.77 -8.37
N TYR A 54 6.64 6.09 -9.38
CA TYR A 54 6.12 6.59 -10.65
C TYR A 54 5.68 5.42 -11.51
N PHE A 55 4.60 5.58 -12.24
CA PHE A 55 4.14 4.64 -13.27
C PHE A 55 3.51 5.41 -14.43
N THR A 56 3.41 4.77 -15.59
CA THR A 56 2.79 5.39 -16.78
C THR A 56 1.49 4.66 -17.11
N ILE A 57 0.41 5.42 -17.27
CA ILE A 57 -0.87 4.93 -17.78
C ILE A 57 -0.88 5.04 -19.32
N ARG A 58 -1.24 3.94 -19.98
CA ARG A 58 -1.48 3.84 -21.43
C ARG A 58 -2.73 2.99 -21.67
N ASN A 59 -3.89 3.63 -21.57
CA ASN A 59 -5.17 3.04 -21.89
C ASN A 59 -5.33 2.87 -23.42
N PRO A 60 -6.19 1.92 -23.87
CA PRO A 60 -6.50 1.68 -25.28
C PRO A 60 -7.03 2.93 -26.02
#